data_AF-A0A7C3L541-F1
#
_entry.id   AF-A0A7C3L541-F1
#
_cell.length_a   1.000
_cell.length_b   1.000
_cell.length_c   1.000
_cell.angle_alpha   90.00
_cell.angle_beta   90.00
_cell.angle_gamma   90.00
#
_symmetry.space_group_name_H-M   'P 1'
#
loop_
_entity.id
_entity.type
_entity.pdbx_description
1 polymer ?
#
loop_
_entity_poly.entity_id
_entity_poly.type
_entity_poly.pdbx_seq_one_letter_code
_entity_poly.pdbx_strand_id
1 'polypeptide(L)'
;MTHLARVAQEIKNIGLYDLVLQDVQKIADKTNVEENEILEIMQKNPQILEDYKQINVEYNLSNIHLRDIDMSLIAEKCKEKAKKVNENLSLLREIEKYTLDFEQSSTLVIIFSIEFFVLFSVQYFIVLLNLKEWQILIYSIFASSIAVAWWYGKKEQKKYIQNAKIFYEKYDETLAMIDILEKEGCIKKSDLIIEECEEHV
;
A
#
# COMPACT_ATOMS: atom_id res chain seq x y z
N MET A 1 -2.02 -10.94 -9.19
CA MET A 1 -0.66 -10.44 -9.45
C MET A 1 0.23 -10.63 -8.23
N THR A 2 -0.34 -10.66 -7.03
CA THR A 2 0.35 -11.13 -5.81
C THR A 2 0.55 -12.65 -5.86
N HIS A 3 1.77 -13.10 -5.55
CA HIS A 3 2.14 -14.51 -5.53
C HIS A 3 2.11 -15.05 -4.10
N LEU A 4 1.10 -15.85 -3.75
CA LEU A 4 0.81 -16.26 -2.37
C LEU A 4 1.92 -17.11 -1.72
N ALA A 5 2.62 -17.94 -2.49
CA ALA A 5 3.72 -18.74 -1.94
C ALA A 5 4.87 -17.84 -1.47
N ARG A 6 5.18 -16.80 -2.25
CA ARG A 6 6.14 -15.76 -1.86
C ARG A 6 5.66 -15.02 -0.61
N VAL A 7 4.39 -14.61 -0.54
CA VAL A 7 3.83 -13.96 0.66
C VAL A 7 4.02 -14.83 1.91
N ALA A 8 3.75 -16.14 1.82
CA ALA A 8 3.93 -17.05 2.94
C ALA A 8 5.40 -17.17 3.37
N GLN A 9 6.33 -17.21 2.41
CA GLN A 9 7.77 -17.21 2.68
C GLN A 9 8.22 -15.90 3.34
N GLU A 10 7.73 -14.76 2.87
CA GLU A 10 8.04 -13.44 3.40
C GLU A 10 7.52 -13.29 4.84
N ILE A 11 6.25 -13.64 5.08
CA ILE A 11 5.65 -13.66 6.44
C ILE A 11 6.47 -14.53 7.40
N LYS A 12 6.97 -15.68 6.94
CA LYS A 12 7.74 -16.60 7.79
C LYS A 12 9.14 -16.08 8.14
N ASN A 13 9.80 -15.43 7.19
CA ASN A 13 11.26 -15.25 7.23
C ASN A 13 11.71 -13.79 7.39
N ILE A 14 10.87 -12.80 7.09
CA ILE A 14 11.24 -11.38 7.10
C ILE A 14 10.62 -10.71 8.34
N GLY A 15 11.47 -10.13 9.19
CA GLY A 15 11.06 -9.52 10.46
C GLY A 15 10.07 -8.35 10.33
N LEU A 16 9.98 -7.74 9.14
CA LEU A 16 8.96 -6.73 8.83
C LEU A 16 7.53 -7.25 9.07
N TYR A 17 7.30 -8.55 8.87
CA TYR A 17 5.98 -9.17 8.97
C TYR A 17 5.78 -9.95 10.28
N ASP A 18 6.62 -9.76 11.29
CA ASP A 18 6.56 -10.50 12.57
C ASP A 18 5.18 -10.41 13.24
N LEU A 19 4.50 -9.25 13.14
CA LEU A 19 3.15 -9.09 13.69
C LEU A 19 2.13 -9.96 12.95
N VAL A 20 2.22 -10.03 11.62
CA VAL A 20 1.36 -10.89 10.80
C VAL A 20 1.65 -12.36 11.11
N LEU A 21 2.92 -12.72 11.28
CA LEU A 21 3.33 -14.07 11.67
C LEU A 21 2.77 -14.46 13.05
N GLN A 22 2.79 -13.55 14.01
CA GLN A 22 2.21 -13.78 15.35
C GLN A 22 0.69 -14.05 15.27
N ASP A 23 -0.03 -13.33 14.43
CA ASP A 23 -1.46 -13.58 14.22
C ASP A 23 -1.71 -14.93 13.55
N VAL A 24 -0.88 -15.32 12.57
CA VAL A 24 -0.94 -16.66 11.96
C VAL A 24 -0.66 -17.76 13.01
N GLN A 25 0.37 -17.60 13.84
CA GLN A 25 0.72 -18.53 14.92
C GLN A 25 -0.43 -18.68 15.93
N LYS A 26 -1.10 -17.57 16.27
CA LYS A 26 -2.26 -17.56 17.16
C LYS A 26 -3.46 -18.28 16.55
N ILE A 27 -3.71 -18.13 15.25
CA ILE A 27 -4.76 -18.86 14.54
C ILE A 27 -4.43 -20.35 14.46
N ALA A 28 -3.15 -20.70 14.26
CA ALA A 28 -2.67 -22.08 14.19
C ALA A 28 -2.60 -22.80 15.55
N ASP A 29 -2.64 -22.04 16.66
CA ASP A 29 -2.34 -22.50 18.02
C ASP A 29 -0.95 -23.17 18.13
N LYS A 30 0.05 -22.60 17.45
CA LYS A 30 1.44 -23.10 17.40
C LYS A 30 2.44 -21.97 17.36
N THR A 31 3.61 -22.18 17.97
CA THR A 31 4.74 -21.23 17.90
C THR A 31 5.52 -21.31 16.59
N ASN A 32 5.58 -22.49 15.97
CA ASN A 32 6.23 -22.70 14.68
C ASN A 32 5.18 -23.10 13.66
N VAL A 33 5.13 -22.40 12.54
CA VAL A 33 4.23 -22.65 11.41
C VAL A 33 5.05 -22.82 10.13
N GLU A 34 4.68 -23.80 9.32
CA GLU A 34 5.29 -24.00 8.00
C GLU A 34 4.64 -23.13 6.93
N GLU A 35 5.35 -22.83 5.84
CA GLU A 35 4.86 -21.95 4.76
C GLU A 35 3.52 -22.44 4.17
N ASN A 36 3.33 -23.75 4.06
CA ASN A 36 2.08 -24.34 3.62
C ASN A 36 0.93 -24.07 4.61
N GLU A 37 1.20 -24.09 5.92
CA GLU A 37 0.19 -23.76 6.95
C GLU A 37 -0.16 -22.28 6.91
N ILE A 38 0.84 -21.41 6.74
CA ILE A 38 0.63 -19.96 6.55
C ILE A 38 -0.27 -19.72 5.33
N LEU A 39 0.01 -20.39 4.21
CA LEU A 39 -0.75 -20.28 2.98
C LEU A 39 -2.20 -20.75 3.15
N GLU A 40 -2.43 -21.86 3.85
CA GLU A 40 -3.78 -22.34 4.19
C GLU A 40 -4.53 -21.37 5.11
N ILE A 41 -3.85 -20.83 6.13
CA ILE A 41 -4.44 -19.88 7.08
C ILE A 41 -4.82 -18.59 6.37
N MET A 42 -3.95 -18.07 5.51
CA MET A 42 -4.20 -16.86 4.71
C MET A 42 -5.40 -17.04 3.76
N GLN A 43 -5.61 -18.24 3.20
CA GLN A 43 -6.79 -18.53 2.38
C GLN A 43 -8.09 -18.57 3.21
N LYS A 44 -8.03 -19.09 4.43
CA LYS A 44 -9.18 -19.17 5.35
C LYS A 44 -9.46 -17.85 6.06
N ASN A 45 -8.44 -17.01 6.23
CA ASN A 45 -8.47 -15.74 6.94
C ASN A 45 -7.89 -14.63 6.03
N PRO A 46 -8.71 -14.04 5.14
CA PRO A 46 -8.25 -13.04 4.18
C PRO A 46 -7.57 -11.83 4.82
N GLN A 47 -7.88 -11.53 6.09
CA GLN A 47 -7.27 -10.44 6.85
C GLN A 47 -5.74 -10.54 6.88
N ILE A 48 -5.17 -11.75 6.98
CA ILE A 48 -3.72 -11.96 6.99
C ILE A 48 -3.05 -11.40 5.73
N LEU A 49 -3.70 -11.60 4.57
CA LEU A 49 -3.19 -11.08 3.30
C LEU A 49 -3.34 -9.55 3.23
N GLU A 50 -4.44 -9.01 3.77
CA GLU A 50 -4.67 -7.56 3.79
C GLU A 50 -3.68 -6.86 4.73
N ASP A 51 -3.38 -7.43 5.89
CA ASP A 51 -2.38 -6.91 6.82
C ASP A 51 -0.98 -6.93 6.19
N TYR A 52 -0.61 -8.02 5.52
CA TYR A 52 0.63 -8.09 4.74
C TYR A 52 0.70 -6.99 3.68
N LYS A 53 -0.38 -6.82 2.90
CA LYS A 53 -0.44 -5.80 1.84
C LYS A 53 -0.35 -4.39 2.40
N GLN A 54 -1.01 -4.16 3.53
CA GLN A 54 -1.00 -2.88 4.22
C GLN A 54 0.42 -2.52 4.66
N ILE A 55 1.13 -3.44 5.32
CA ILE A 55 2.52 -3.23 5.71
C ILE A 55 3.37 -2.89 4.49
N ASN A 56 3.22 -3.61 3.39
CA ASN A 56 3.97 -3.31 2.17
C ASN A 56 3.74 -1.89 1.69
N VAL A 57 2.48 -1.46 1.60
CA VAL A 57 2.18 -0.10 1.17
C VAL A 57 2.76 0.95 2.11
N GLU A 58 2.66 0.74 3.42
CA GLU A 58 3.21 1.64 4.43
C GLU A 58 4.74 1.79 4.32
N TYR A 59 5.43 0.72 3.94
CA TYR A 59 6.87 0.68 3.73
C TYR A 59 7.30 0.96 2.28
N ASN A 60 6.37 1.37 1.41
CA ASN A 60 6.60 1.62 -0.03
C ASN A 60 7.09 0.41 -0.83
N LEU A 61 6.73 -0.79 -0.38
CA LEU A 61 6.96 -2.06 -1.04
C LEU A 61 5.73 -2.41 -1.88
N SER A 62 5.92 -3.01 -3.05
CA SER A 62 4.79 -3.35 -3.93
C SER A 62 4.26 -4.75 -3.68
N ASN A 63 2.93 -4.90 -3.62
CA ASN A 63 2.26 -6.21 -3.57
C ASN A 63 2.10 -6.85 -4.96
N ILE A 64 2.61 -6.21 -6.00
CA ILE A 64 2.60 -6.71 -7.37
C ILE A 64 3.87 -7.51 -7.60
N HIS A 65 3.77 -8.83 -7.43
CA HIS A 65 4.89 -9.77 -7.58
C HIS A 65 5.11 -10.18 -9.04
N LEU A 66 4.85 -9.26 -9.99
CA LEU A 66 5.06 -9.47 -11.42
C LEU A 66 6.12 -8.49 -11.93
N ARG A 67 7.12 -9.00 -12.65
CA ARG A 67 8.07 -8.17 -13.41
C ARG A 67 7.46 -7.72 -14.73
N ASP A 68 8.08 -6.70 -15.31
CA ASP A 68 7.71 -6.23 -16.62
C ASP A 68 8.05 -7.28 -17.68
N ILE A 69 7.24 -7.32 -18.75
CA ILE A 69 7.44 -8.22 -19.88
C ILE A 69 8.66 -7.73 -20.68
N ASP A 70 9.64 -8.61 -20.91
CA ASP A 70 10.78 -8.32 -21.76
C ASP A 70 10.35 -8.22 -23.24
N MET A 71 10.31 -6.99 -23.74
CA MET A 71 9.87 -6.66 -25.10
C MET A 71 10.75 -7.28 -26.20
N SER A 72 11.98 -7.69 -25.89
CA SER A 72 12.91 -8.29 -26.86
C SER A 72 12.55 -9.74 -27.23
N LEU A 73 11.85 -10.44 -26.33
CA LEU A 73 11.49 -11.85 -26.48
C LEU A 73 10.06 -12.05 -27.02
N ILE A 74 9.31 -10.97 -27.23
CA ILE A 74 7.89 -11.01 -27.62
C ILE A 74 7.71 -10.92 -29.13
N ALA A 75 6.88 -11.80 -29.68
CA ALA A 75 6.47 -11.77 -31.08
C ALA A 75 5.78 -10.44 -31.44
N GLU A 76 6.04 -9.90 -32.63
CA GLU A 76 5.56 -8.58 -33.08
C GLU A 76 4.05 -8.38 -32.86
N LYS A 77 3.25 -9.42 -33.15
CA LYS A 77 1.79 -9.44 -32.96
C LYS A 77 1.32 -9.14 -31.52
N CYS A 78 2.17 -9.35 -30.53
CA CYS A 78 1.87 -9.23 -29.11
C CYS A 78 2.53 -8.01 -28.44
N LYS A 79 3.39 -7.28 -29.16
CA LYS A 79 4.15 -6.17 -28.58
C LYS A 79 3.26 -5.03 -28.09
N GLU A 80 2.21 -4.67 -28.82
CA GLU A 80 1.31 -3.58 -28.40
C GLU A 80 0.62 -3.90 -27.07
N LYS A 81 0.08 -5.11 -26.94
CA LYS A 81 -0.55 -5.58 -25.69
C LYS A 81 0.47 -5.70 -24.56
N ALA A 82 1.65 -6.27 -24.81
CA ALA A 82 2.70 -6.40 -23.81
C ALA A 82 3.19 -5.02 -23.30
N LYS A 83 3.33 -4.05 -24.20
CA LYS A 83 3.66 -2.66 -23.83
C LYS A 83 2.59 -2.07 -22.92
N LYS A 84 1.31 -2.25 -23.25
CA LYS A 84 0.19 -1.77 -22.42
C LYS A 84 0.16 -2.44 -21.04
N VAL A 85 0.51 -3.72 -20.96
CA VAL A 85 0.68 -4.42 -19.66
C VAL A 85 1.78 -3.77 -18.84
N ASN A 86 2.95 -3.50 -19.41
CA ASN A 86 4.04 -2.84 -18.67
C ASN A 86 3.68 -1.42 -18.23
N GLU A 87 3.02 -0.64 -19.09
CA GLU A 87 2.48 0.69 -18.75
C GLU A 87 1.50 0.61 -17.58
N ASN A 88 0.58 -0.36 -17.61
CA ASN A 88 -0.35 -0.57 -16.51
C ASN A 88 0.36 -1.05 -15.23
N LEU A 89 1.33 -1.96 -15.31
CA LEU A 89 2.10 -2.43 -14.14
C LEU A 89 2.82 -1.27 -13.47
N SER A 90 3.46 -0.38 -14.25
CA SER A 90 4.10 0.84 -13.74
C SER A 90 3.08 1.75 -13.03
N LEU A 91 1.93 2.00 -13.66
CA LEU A 91 0.87 2.81 -13.06
C LEU A 91 0.33 2.19 -11.76
N LEU A 92 0.09 0.87 -11.77
CA LEU A 92 -0.43 0.13 -10.63
C LEU A 92 0.52 0.26 -9.43
N ARG A 93 1.83 0.05 -9.63
CA ARG A 93 2.84 0.23 -8.56
C ARG A 93 2.85 1.67 -8.01
N GLU A 94 2.68 2.69 -8.87
CA GLU A 94 2.67 4.09 -8.44
C GLU A 94 1.44 4.44 -7.56
N ILE A 95 0.27 3.94 -7.96
CA ILE A 95 -1.01 4.29 -7.31
C ILE A 95 -1.43 3.28 -6.24
N GLU A 96 -0.69 2.20 -6.05
CA GLU A 96 -0.94 1.17 -5.04
C GLU A 96 -1.10 1.77 -3.64
N LYS A 97 -0.35 2.83 -3.33
CA LYS A 97 -0.47 3.54 -2.05
C LYS A 97 -1.84 4.11 -1.71
N TYR A 98 -2.67 4.34 -2.72
CA TYR A 98 -4.02 4.83 -2.54
C TYR A 98 -5.02 3.71 -2.23
N THR A 99 -4.60 2.44 -2.23
CA THR A 99 -5.44 1.32 -1.81
C THR A 99 -5.64 1.27 -0.29
N LEU A 100 -4.75 1.90 0.49
CA LEU A 100 -4.95 2.10 1.91
C LEU A 100 -6.13 3.04 2.19
N ASP A 101 -6.85 2.75 3.28
CA ASP A 101 -7.82 3.68 3.81
C ASP A 101 -7.15 5.01 4.16
N PHE A 102 -7.73 6.13 3.68
CA PHE A 102 -7.18 7.46 3.94
C PHE A 102 -7.00 7.74 5.44
N GLU A 103 -7.86 7.17 6.28
CA GLU A 103 -7.79 7.30 7.74
C GLU A 103 -6.55 6.63 8.34
N GLN A 104 -6.06 5.57 7.71
CA GLN A 104 -4.85 4.84 8.08
C GLN A 104 -3.62 5.35 7.31
N SER A 105 -3.82 6.25 6.35
CA SER A 105 -2.72 6.78 5.54
C SER A 105 -1.77 7.65 6.37
N SER A 106 -0.47 7.53 6.07
CA SER A 106 0.57 8.42 6.60
C SER A 106 0.27 9.90 6.31
N THR A 107 -0.46 10.21 5.24
CA THR A 107 -0.86 11.58 4.89
C THR A 107 -1.73 12.22 5.98
N LEU A 108 -2.77 11.53 6.44
CA LEU A 108 -3.65 12.06 7.49
C LEU A 108 -2.92 12.17 8.83
N VAL A 109 -2.11 11.15 9.17
CA VAL A 109 -1.29 11.15 10.38
C VAL A 109 -0.32 12.33 10.40
N ILE A 110 0.33 12.64 9.27
CA ILE A 110 1.22 13.80 9.14
C ILE A 110 0.46 15.11 9.33
N ILE A 111 -0.71 15.28 8.69
CA ILE A 111 -1.54 16.48 8.84
C ILE A 111 -1.88 16.71 10.32
N PHE A 112 -2.38 15.68 11.02
CA PHE A 112 -2.70 15.80 12.43
C PHE A 112 -1.47 16.06 13.30
N SER A 113 -0.35 15.38 13.03
CA SER A 113 0.88 15.54 13.81
C SER A 113 1.41 16.98 13.77
N ILE A 114 1.35 17.61 12.59
CA ILE A 114 1.74 19.02 12.42
C ILE A 114 0.79 19.93 13.21
N GLU A 115 -0.52 19.75 13.09
CA GLU A 115 -1.50 20.59 13.82
C GLU A 115 -1.38 20.43 15.34
N PHE A 116 -1.18 19.20 15.84
CA PHE A 116 -0.92 18.96 17.26
C PHE A 116 0.38 19.64 17.72
N PHE A 117 1.46 19.50 16.95
CA PHE A 117 2.73 20.14 17.27
C PHE A 117 2.60 21.67 17.35
N VAL A 118 1.89 22.28 16.38
CA VAL A 118 1.61 23.72 16.37
C VAL A 118 0.77 24.12 17.59
N LEU A 119 -0.29 23.38 17.91
CA LEU A 119 -1.14 23.64 19.08
C LEU A 119 -0.33 23.63 20.38
N PHE A 120 0.48 22.59 20.60
CA PHE A 120 1.32 22.49 21.79
C PHE A 120 2.36 23.60 21.85
N SER A 121 3.00 23.92 20.73
CA SER A 121 3.98 25.01 20.65
C SER A 121 3.33 26.36 20.97
N VAL A 122 2.17 26.64 20.38
CA VAL A 122 1.38 27.86 20.64
C VAL A 122 0.98 27.96 22.11
N GLN A 123 0.47 26.87 22.70
CA GLN A 123 0.12 26.82 24.11
C GLN A 123 1.33 27.13 25.00
N TYR A 124 2.49 26.55 24.68
CA TYR A 124 3.73 26.77 25.39
C TYR A 124 4.17 28.24 25.34
N PHE A 125 4.11 28.89 24.18
CA PHE A 125 4.44 30.31 24.05
C PHE A 125 3.48 31.23 24.81
N ILE A 126 2.18 30.91 24.83
CA ILE A 126 1.20 31.70 25.61
C ILE A 126 1.58 31.72 27.09
N VAL A 127 1.95 30.56 27.64
CA VAL A 127 2.35 30.42 29.04
C VAL A 127 3.67 31.11 29.31
N LEU A 128 4.71 30.85 28.50
CA LEU A 128 6.05 31.39 28.71
C LEU A 128 6.13 32.92 28.58
N LEU A 129 5.46 33.46 27.56
CA LEU A 129 5.51 34.89 27.23
C LEU A 129 4.37 35.68 27.90
N ASN A 130 3.56 35.02 28.74
CA ASN A 130 2.41 35.62 29.42
C ASN A 130 1.42 36.33 28.46
N LEU A 131 1.15 35.72 27.30
CA LEU A 131 0.28 36.28 26.25
C LEU A 131 -1.22 36.01 26.49
N LYS A 132 -1.63 35.99 27.76
CA LYS A 132 -3.00 35.59 28.15
C LYS A 132 -4.08 36.47 27.53
N GLU A 133 -3.80 37.76 27.35
CA GLU A 133 -4.75 38.70 26.72
C GLU A 133 -4.97 38.41 25.23
N TRP A 134 -3.97 37.88 24.54
CA TRP A 134 -4.02 37.54 23.11
C TRP A 134 -4.49 36.11 22.84
N GLN A 135 -4.72 35.32 23.89
CA GLN A 135 -5.07 33.90 23.82
C GLN A 135 -6.27 33.62 22.89
N ILE A 136 -7.30 34.45 22.95
CA ILE A 136 -8.50 34.30 22.10
C ILE A 136 -8.14 34.49 20.62
N LEU A 137 -7.37 35.54 20.30
CA LEU A 137 -6.97 35.81 18.92
C LEU A 137 -6.10 34.68 18.38
N ILE A 138 -5.13 34.22 19.18
CA ILE A 138 -4.21 33.14 18.82
C ILE A 138 -4.98 31.83 18.55
N TYR A 139 -5.88 31.42 19.44
CA TYR A 139 -6.71 30.24 19.20
C TYR A 139 -7.70 30.41 18.04
N SER A 140 -8.18 31.62 17.77
CA SER A 140 -9.06 31.87 16.61
C SER A 140 -8.31 31.69 15.29
N ILE A 141 -7.05 32.13 15.23
CA ILE A 141 -6.17 31.90 14.08
C ILE A 141 -5.89 30.40 13.94
N PHE A 142 -5.57 29.72 15.04
CA PHE A 142 -5.36 28.27 15.03
C PHE A 142 -6.61 27.47 14.61
N ALA A 143 -7.80 27.86 15.08
CA ALA A 143 -9.04 27.23 14.63
C ALA A 143 -9.23 27.40 13.10
N SER A 144 -8.76 28.51 12.53
CA SER A 144 -8.77 28.72 11.09
C SER A 144 -7.76 27.83 10.36
N SER A 145 -6.58 27.52 10.94
CA SER A 145 -5.65 26.56 10.35
C SER A 145 -6.24 25.15 10.32
N ILE A 146 -6.91 24.72 11.39
CA ILE A 146 -7.65 23.45 11.43
C ILE A 146 -8.69 23.39 10.30
N ALA A 147 -9.44 24.47 10.06
CA ALA A 147 -10.43 24.50 8.98
C ALA A 147 -9.78 24.31 7.59
N VAL A 148 -8.61 24.92 7.36
CA VAL A 148 -7.82 24.75 6.13
C VAL A 148 -7.29 23.31 6.02
N ALA A 149 -6.75 22.76 7.10
CA ALA A 149 -6.25 21.38 7.15
C ALA A 149 -7.38 20.37 6.89
N TRP A 150 -8.58 20.61 7.44
CA TRP A 150 -9.77 19.80 7.19
C TRP A 150 -10.18 19.85 5.71
N TRP A 151 -10.20 21.03 5.11
CA TRP A 151 -10.50 21.19 3.68
C TRP A 151 -9.48 20.46 2.81
N TYR A 152 -8.19 20.59 3.14
CA TYR A 152 -7.11 19.88 2.46
C TYR A 152 -7.25 18.36 2.61
N GLY A 153 -7.49 17.86 3.82
CA GLY A 153 -7.73 16.45 4.10
C GLY A 153 -8.93 15.90 3.32
N LYS A 154 -10.02 16.66 3.18
CA LYS A 154 -11.17 16.27 2.33
C LYS A 154 -10.83 16.21 0.86
N LYS A 155 -9.94 17.08 0.37
CA LYS A 155 -9.45 17.04 -1.02
C LYS A 155 -8.58 15.80 -1.25
N GLU A 156 -7.65 15.50 -0.34
CA GLU A 156 -6.82 14.30 -0.43
C GLU A 156 -7.67 13.02 -0.32
N GLN A 157 -8.64 12.97 0.59
CA GLN A 157 -9.58 11.84 0.69
C GLN A 157 -10.25 11.51 -0.65
N LYS A 158 -10.67 12.52 -1.41
CA LYS A 158 -11.25 12.30 -2.76
C LYS A 158 -10.24 11.70 -3.73
N LYS A 159 -8.98 12.14 -3.67
CA LYS A 159 -7.90 11.61 -4.51
C LYS A 159 -7.62 10.14 -4.20
N TYR A 160 -7.62 9.75 -2.93
CA TYR A 160 -7.51 8.34 -2.51
C TYR A 160 -8.63 7.49 -3.12
N ILE A 161 -9.89 7.92 -2.96
CA ILE A 161 -11.05 7.18 -3.50
C ILE A 161 -10.97 7.04 -5.03
N GLN A 162 -10.59 8.10 -5.74
CA GLN A 162 -10.48 8.07 -7.21
C GLN A 162 -9.35 7.14 -7.67
N ASN A 163 -8.17 7.24 -7.06
CA ASN A 163 -7.03 6.42 -7.45
C ASN A 163 -7.19 4.95 -7.03
N ALA A 164 -7.81 4.66 -5.89
CA ALA A 164 -8.16 3.30 -5.49
C ALA A 164 -9.07 2.66 -6.54
N LYS A 165 -10.07 3.40 -7.03
CA LYS A 165 -10.95 2.92 -8.10
C LYS A 165 -10.17 2.63 -9.38
N ILE A 166 -9.30 3.55 -9.80
CA ILE A 166 -8.45 3.37 -10.99
C ILE A 166 -7.53 2.16 -10.81
N PHE A 167 -6.97 1.95 -9.61
CA PHE A 167 -6.13 0.81 -9.29
C PHE A 167 -6.88 -0.50 -9.54
N TYR A 168 -8.06 -0.68 -8.95
CA TYR A 168 -8.82 -1.93 -9.13
C TYR A 168 -9.26 -2.16 -10.58
N GLU A 169 -9.72 -1.11 -11.28
CA GLU A 169 -10.07 -1.21 -12.71
C GLU A 169 -8.86 -1.63 -13.57
N LYS A 170 -7.71 -1.00 -13.35
CA LYS A 170 -6.46 -1.31 -14.07
C LYS A 170 -5.90 -2.66 -13.68
N TYR A 171 -6.09 -3.08 -12.44
CA TYR A 171 -5.64 -4.38 -11.95
C TYR A 171 -6.37 -5.50 -12.69
N ASP A 172 -7.69 -5.42 -12.78
CA ASP A 172 -8.51 -6.38 -13.51
C ASP A 172 -8.24 -6.36 -15.01
N GLU A 173 -8.12 -5.17 -15.62
CA GLU A 173 -7.75 -5.02 -17.04
C GLU A 173 -6.40 -5.69 -17.34
N THR A 174 -5.40 -5.47 -16.49
CA THR A 174 -4.05 -6.00 -16.68
C THR A 174 -4.01 -7.51 -16.49
N LEU A 175 -4.72 -8.05 -15.50
CA LEU A 175 -4.86 -9.50 -15.34
C LEU A 175 -5.47 -10.15 -16.59
N ALA A 176 -6.56 -9.57 -17.11
CA ALA A 176 -7.21 -10.08 -18.32
C ALA A 176 -6.26 -10.03 -19.53
N MET A 177 -5.46 -8.97 -19.67
CA MET A 177 -4.47 -8.87 -20.76
C MET A 177 -3.35 -9.91 -20.64
N ILE A 178 -2.84 -10.16 -19.43
CA ILE A 178 -1.84 -11.20 -19.18
C ILE A 178 -2.41 -12.57 -19.55
N ASP A 179 -3.63 -12.88 -19.14
CA ASP A 179 -4.28 -14.16 -19.46
C ASP A 179 -4.51 -14.32 -20.97
N ILE A 180 -4.80 -13.24 -21.70
CA ILE A 180 -4.90 -13.25 -23.17
C ILE A 180 -3.53 -13.53 -23.80
N LEU A 181 -2.48 -12.83 -23.36
CA LEU A 181 -1.13 -13.02 -23.88
C LEU A 181 -0.60 -14.44 -23.63
N GLU A 182 -0.94 -15.04 -22.48
CA GLU A 182 -0.60 -16.43 -22.16
C GLU A 182 -1.35 -17.41 -23.06
N LYS A 183 -2.65 -17.22 -23.29
CA LYS A 183 -3.45 -18.04 -24.23
C LYS A 183 -2.96 -17.93 -25.67
N GLU A 184 -2.46 -16.76 -26.08
CA GLU A 184 -1.87 -16.53 -27.40
C GLU A 184 -0.44 -17.12 -27.54
N GLY A 185 0.09 -17.71 -26.46
CA GLY A 185 1.43 -18.29 -26.40
C GLY A 185 2.55 -17.26 -26.45
N CYS A 186 2.25 -16.00 -26.14
CA CYS A 186 3.20 -14.89 -26.22
C CYS A 186 4.03 -14.73 -24.95
N ILE A 187 3.49 -15.12 -23.79
CA ILE A 187 4.19 -15.15 -22.50
C ILE A 187 3.79 -16.40 -21.73
N LYS A 188 4.54 -16.72 -20.67
CA LYS A 188 4.06 -17.57 -19.58
C LYS A 188 4.01 -16.73 -18.32
N LYS A 189 2.92 -16.83 -17.57
CA LYS A 189 2.75 -16.05 -16.33
C LYS A 189 3.79 -16.41 -15.27
N SER A 190 4.18 -17.68 -15.20
CA SER A 190 5.27 -18.17 -14.33
C SER A 190 6.56 -17.40 -14.55
N ASP A 191 6.85 -17.08 -15.81
CA ASP A 191 8.09 -16.40 -16.20
C ASP A 191 8.05 -14.92 -15.82
N LEU A 192 6.93 -14.38 -15.33
CA LEU A 192 6.82 -13.01 -14.83
C LEU A 192 6.81 -12.93 -13.31
N ILE A 193 6.76 -14.05 -12.59
CA ILE A 193 6.69 -14.03 -11.12
C ILE A 193 8.06 -13.61 -10.56
N ILE A 194 8.02 -12.65 -9.64
CA ILE A 194 9.18 -12.27 -8.83
C ILE A 194 9.12 -13.14 -7.57
N GLU A 195 10.01 -14.13 -7.48
CA GLU A 195 10.05 -15.10 -6.36
C GLU A 195 10.73 -14.54 -5.11
N GLU A 196 11.68 -13.61 -5.26
CA GLU A 196 12.43 -13.00 -4.17
C GLU A 196 12.47 -11.47 -4.33
N CYS A 197 12.34 -10.74 -3.22
CA CYS A 197 12.55 -9.29 -3.18
C CYS A 197 13.95 -8.99 -2.66
N GLU A 198 14.80 -8.34 -3.45
CA GLU A 198 16.11 -7.86 -2.96
C GLU A 198 15.96 -6.70 -1.96
N GLU A 199 14.83 -5.97 -1.97
CA GLU A 199 14.58 -4.82 -1.09
C GLU A 199 14.25 -5.20 0.38
N HIS A 200 14.08 -6.49 0.68
CA HIS A 200 13.81 -6.98 2.04
C HIS A 200 15.05 -7.52 2.77
N VAL A 201 16.27 -7.28 2.26
CA VAL A 201 17.56 -7.70 2.84
C VAL A 201 18.17 -6.61 3.72
#